data_AF-A0A1B7WAG5-F1
#
_entry.id   AF-A0A1B7WAG5-F1
#
_cell.length_a   1.000
_cell.length_b   1.000
_cell.length_c   1.000
_cell.angle_alpha   90.00
_cell.angle_beta   90.00
_cell.angle_gamma   90.00
#
_symmetry.space_group_name_H-M   'P 1'
#
loop_
_entity.id
_entity.type
_entity.pdbx_description
1 polymer ?
#
loop_
_entity_poly.entity_id
_entity_poly.type
_entity_poly.pdbx_seq_one_letter_code
_entity_poly.pdbx_strand_id
1 'polypeptide(L)'
;MLLFRCLQMEDTPISRKCLETVIKKRCNELNLAITPDEWELLQEVQKTKNYRGNEKYDILLRSMFVFEYRDENGSWFDINPILIET
;
A
#
# COMPACT_ATOMS: atom_id res chain seq x y z
N MET A 1 1.24 2.93 -10.79
CA MET A 1 0.87 3.02 -12.24
C MET A 1 -0.37 3.89 -12.60
N LEU A 2 -1.46 3.92 -11.82
CA LEU A 2 -2.69 4.69 -12.18
C LEU A 2 -2.49 6.22 -12.22
N LEU A 3 -1.83 6.81 -11.22
CA LEU A 3 -1.58 8.25 -11.16
C LEU A 3 -0.75 8.77 -12.34
N PHE A 4 0.17 7.96 -12.87
CA PHE A 4 0.93 8.31 -14.08
C PHE A 4 0.05 8.38 -15.32
N ARG A 5 -0.99 7.55 -15.43
CA ARG A 5 -1.95 7.63 -16.54
C ARG A 5 -2.72 8.95 -16.50
N CYS A 6 -3.09 9.43 -15.32
CA CYS A 6 -3.74 10.74 -15.16
C CYS A 6 -2.84 11.88 -15.71
N LEU A 7 -1.55 11.88 -15.38
CA LEU A 7 -0.58 12.86 -15.91
C LEU A 7 -0.42 12.80 -17.44
N GLN A 8 -0.74 11.68 -18.08
CA GLN A 8 -0.67 11.51 -19.54
C GLN A 8 -1.98 11.89 -20.24
N MET A 9 -3.11 11.82 -19.54
CA MET A 9 -4.44 12.08 -20.08
C MET A 9 -4.83 13.55 -20.00
N GLU A 10 -4.34 14.28 -19.00
CA GLU A 10 -4.65 15.69 -18.77
C GLU A 10 -3.40 16.51 -18.45
N ASP A 11 -3.44 17.81 -18.77
CA ASP A 11 -2.41 18.77 -18.34
C ASP A 11 -2.62 19.15 -16.87
N THR A 12 -2.33 18.18 -15.99
CA THR A 12 -2.51 18.37 -14.55
C THR A 12 -1.44 19.32 -13.99
N PRO A 13 -1.75 20.11 -12.94
CA PRO A 13 -0.77 21.02 -12.33
C PRO A 13 0.32 20.29 -11.51
N ILE A 14 0.41 18.96 -11.62
CA ILE A 14 1.37 18.12 -10.89
C ILE A 14 2.37 17.57 -11.89
N SER A 15 3.63 17.99 -11.77
CA SER A 15 4.68 17.41 -12.62
C SER A 15 4.95 15.94 -12.27
N ARG A 16 5.32 15.16 -13.28
CA ARG A 16 5.79 13.76 -13.10
C ARG A 16 6.87 13.63 -12.03
N LYS A 17 7.86 14.52 -12.06
CA LYS A 17 8.97 14.54 -11.09
C LYS A 17 8.47 14.76 -9.65
N CYS A 18 7.51 15.67 -9.46
CA CYS A 18 6.90 15.91 -8.15
C CYS A 18 6.20 14.65 -7.64
N LEU A 19 5.38 14.03 -8.49
CA LEU A 19 4.66 12.80 -8.17
C LEU A 19 5.62 11.66 -7.77
N GLU A 20 6.64 11.38 -8.59
CA GLU A 20 7.64 10.35 -8.33
C GLU A 20 8.39 10.59 -7.01
N THR A 21 8.75 11.86 -6.74
CA THR A 21 9.45 12.23 -5.51
C THR A 21 8.60 11.96 -4.28
N VAL A 22 7.30 12.32 -4.31
CA VAL A 22 6.39 12.11 -3.19
C VAL A 22 6.11 10.63 -2.97
N ILE A 23 5.86 9.86 -4.04
CA ILE A 23 5.65 8.40 -3.95
C ILE A 23 6.88 7.73 -3.34
N LYS A 24 8.08 8.03 -3.84
CA LYS A 24 9.31 7.42 -3.34
C LYS A 24 9.60 7.80 -1.89
N LYS A 25 9.35 9.07 -1.51
CA LYS A 25 9.49 9.50 -0.11
C LYS A 25 8.54 8.72 0.80
N ARG A 26 7.27 8.59 0.41
CA ARG A 26 6.27 7.85 1.19
C ARG A 26 6.58 6.36 1.28
N CYS A 27 7.04 5.75 0.18
CA CYS A 27 7.53 4.37 0.16
C CYS A 27 8.64 4.15 1.19
N ASN A 28 9.65 5.01 1.20
CA ASN A 28 10.77 4.94 2.15
C ASN A 28 10.29 5.12 3.60
N GLU A 29 9.41 6.10 3.86
CA GLU A 29 8.86 6.33 5.20
C GLU A 29 8.10 5.12 5.72
N LEU A 30 7.28 4.47 4.89
CA LEU A 30 6.56 3.27 5.28
C LEU A 30 7.51 2.08 5.49
N ASN A 31 8.44 1.84 4.56
CA ASN A 31 9.41 0.75 4.69
C ASN A 31 10.25 0.86 5.97
N LEU A 32 10.67 2.06 6.36
CA LEU A 32 11.44 2.29 7.59
C LEU A 32 10.62 2.12 8.87
N ALA A 33 9.30 2.28 8.78
CA ALA A 33 8.41 2.17 9.93
C ALA A 33 8.00 0.73 10.24
N ILE A 34 8.21 -0.22 9.30
CA ILE A 34 7.81 -1.62 9.50
C ILE A 34 8.79 -2.31 10.46
N THR A 35 8.25 -2.85 11.53
CA THR A 35 9.01 -3.68 12.48
C THR A 35 9.16 -5.12 11.97
N PRO A 36 10.14 -5.89 12.49
CA PRO A 36 10.31 -7.30 12.10
C PRO A 36 9.04 -8.15 12.28
N ASP A 37 8.33 -7.98 13.40
CA ASP A 37 7.10 -8.72 13.68
C ASP A 37 5.97 -8.35 12.70
N GLU A 38 5.86 -7.07 12.32
CA GLU A 38 4.91 -6.62 11.31
C GLU A 38 5.24 -7.17 9.92
N TRP A 39 6.53 -7.39 9.61
CA TRP A 39 6.92 -8.02 8.35
C TRP A 39 6.40 -9.46 8.24
N GLU A 40 6.46 -10.23 9.32
CA GLU A 40 5.90 -11.58 9.37
C GLU A 40 4.37 -11.55 9.13
N LEU A 41 3.68 -10.61 9.76
CA LEU A 41 2.24 -10.43 9.57
C LEU A 41 1.90 -10.01 8.13
N LEU A 42 2.70 -9.14 7.51
CA LEU A 42 2.54 -8.76 6.11
C LEU A 42 2.69 -9.96 5.16
N GLN A 43 3.64 -10.85 5.44
CA GLN A 43 3.78 -12.10 4.68
C GLN A 43 2.59 -13.03 4.87
N GLU A 44 2.00 -13.10 6.06
CA GLU A 44 0.77 -13.87 6.30
C GLU A 44 -0.41 -13.29 5.53
N VAL A 45 -0.60 -11.96 5.55
CA VAL A 45 -1.63 -11.27 4.77
C VAL A 45 -1.44 -11.53 3.28
N GLN A 46 -0.21 -11.43 2.77
CA GLN A 46 0.07 -11.65 1.34
C GLN A 46 -0.31 -13.07 0.89
N LYS A 47 -0.11 -14.08 1.75
CA LYS A 47 -0.45 -15.48 1.46
C LYS A 47 -1.93 -15.79 1.60
N THR A 48 -2.56 -15.25 2.64
CA THR A 48 -3.94 -15.62 3.01
C THR A 48 -5.00 -14.70 2.41
N LYS A 49 -4.61 -13.48 2.02
CA LYS A 49 -5.49 -12.38 1.58
C LYS A 49 -6.61 -12.05 2.58
N ASN A 50 -6.41 -12.40 3.85
CA ASN A 50 -7.45 -12.39 4.86
C ASN A 50 -7.01 -11.59 6.10
N TYR A 51 -8.00 -10.99 6.76
CA TYR A 51 -7.89 -10.30 8.02
C TYR A 51 -8.58 -11.14 9.11
N ARG A 52 -7.81 -11.60 10.10
CA ARG A 52 -8.32 -12.54 11.11
C ARG A 52 -9.04 -11.88 12.30
N GLY A 53 -9.45 -10.61 12.22
CA GLY A 53 -10.13 -9.95 13.35
C GLY A 53 -9.26 -9.82 14.60
N ASN A 54 -7.94 -9.84 14.43
CA ASN A 54 -6.97 -9.84 15.51
C ASN A 54 -6.33 -8.45 15.59
N GLU A 55 -6.18 -7.92 16.81
CA GLU A 55 -5.58 -6.61 17.09
C GLU A 55 -4.22 -6.41 16.39
N LYS A 56 -3.45 -7.49 16.18
CA LYS A 56 -2.18 -7.46 15.43
C LYS A 56 -2.35 -7.08 13.96
N TYR A 57 -3.52 -7.25 13.37
CA TYR A 57 -3.79 -6.86 12.00
C TYR A 57 -4.36 -5.44 11.91
N ASP A 58 -4.97 -4.93 12.99
CA ASP A 58 -5.42 -3.54 13.07
C ASP A 58 -4.25 -2.56 12.98
N ILE A 59 -3.09 -2.93 13.53
CA ILE A 59 -1.89 -2.09 13.42
C ILE A 59 -1.45 -1.94 11.96
N LEU A 60 -1.53 -3.00 11.15
CA LEU A 60 -1.17 -2.94 9.73
C LEU A 60 -2.11 -2.02 8.93
N LEU A 61 -3.40 -1.99 9.29
CA LEU A 61 -4.38 -1.09 8.69
C LEU A 61 -4.14 0.36 9.11
N ARG A 62 -3.95 0.61 10.40
CA ARG A 62 -3.69 1.97 10.93
C ARG A 62 -2.39 2.56 10.40
N SER A 63 -1.36 1.73 10.22
CA SER A 63 -0.08 2.11 9.64
C SER A 63 -0.11 2.21 8.10
N MET A 64 -1.24 1.87 7.47
CA MET A 64 -1.42 1.82 6.00
C MET A 64 -0.47 0.85 5.29
N PHE A 65 -0.04 -0.23 5.96
CA PHE A 65 0.78 -1.27 5.34
C PHE A 65 -0.04 -2.25 4.52
N VAL A 66 -1.33 -2.38 4.85
CA VAL A 66 -2.32 -3.18 4.10
C VAL A 66 -3.57 -2.35 3.84
N PHE A 67 -4.30 -2.71 2.80
CA PHE A 67 -5.62 -2.17 2.52
C PHE A 67 -6.63 -3.29 2.29
N GLU A 68 -7.90 -2.97 2.55
CA GLU A 68 -9.01 -3.75 2.04
C GLU A 68 -9.27 -3.35 0.59
N TYR A 69 -9.21 -4.33 -0.30
CA TYR A 69 -9.60 -4.21 -1.70
C TYR A 69 -10.98 -4.81 -1.85
N ARG A 70 -11.76 -4.25 -2.78
CA ARG A 70 -13.14 -4.67 -3.02
C ARG A 70 -13.42 -4.75 -4.51
N ASP A 71 -14.13 -5.77 -4.92
CA ASP A 71 -14.71 -5.90 -6.25
C ASP A 71 -16.13 -6.48 -6.16
N GLU A 72 -16.70 -6.86 -7.31
CA GLU A 72 -18.05 -7.43 -7.40
C GLU A 72 -18.18 -8.79 -6.67
N ASN A 73 -17.06 -9.48 -6.42
CA ASN A 73 -17.02 -10.82 -5.81
C ASN A 73 -16.74 -10.78 -4.30
N GLY A 74 -16.43 -9.61 -3.73
CA GLY A 74 -16.25 -9.45 -2.29
C GLY A 74 -15.09 -8.53 -1.94
N SER A 75 -14.50 -8.78 -0.76
CA SER A 75 -13.34 -8.03 -0.29
C SER A 75 -12.22 -8.93 0.22
N TRP A 76 -10.99 -8.44 0.07
CA TRP A 76 -9.79 -9.11 0.55
C TRP A 76 -8.76 -8.08 1.01
N PHE A 77 -7.83 -8.51 1.84
CA PHE A 77 -6.75 -7.64 2.31
C PHE A 77 -5.47 -7.95 1.54
N ASP A 78 -4.75 -6.92 1.14
CA ASP A 78 -3.43 -7.06 0.52
C ASP A 78 -2.50 -5.95 0.94
N ILE A 79 -1.20 -6.17 0.70
CA ILE A 79 -0.15 -5.19 0.99
C ILE A 79 -0.43 -3.90 0.19
N ASN A 80 -0.16 -2.76 0.82
CA ASN A 80 -0.20 -1.46 0.15
C ASN A 80 0.76 -1.48 -1.05
N PRO A 81 0.30 -1.16 -2.29
CA PRO A 81 1.11 -1.36 -3.50
C PRO A 81 2.39 -0.53 -3.49
N ILE A 82 2.42 0.57 -2.74
CA ILE A 82 3.61 1.42 -2.59
C ILE A 82 4.79 0.69 -1.94
N LEU A 83 4.54 -0.40 -1.21
CA LEU A 83 5.56 -1.24 -0.58
C LEU A 83 6.08 -2.35 -1.51
N ILE A 84 5.42 -2.58 -2.65
CA ILE A 84 5.79 -3.59 -3.64
C ILE A 84 6.53 -2.96 -4.83
N GLU A 85 6.33 -1.66 -5.06
CA GLU A 85 6.95 -0.92 -6.17
C GLU A 85 8.47 -0.79 -5.93
N THR A 86 9.27 -1.69 -6.53
CA THR A 86 10.74 -1.65 -6.59
C THR A 86 11.21 -1.26 -7.98
#